data_AF-A0A524F3A6-F1
#
_entry.id   AF-A0A524F3A6-F1
#
_cell.length_a   1.000
_cell.length_b   1.000
_cell.length_c   1.000
_cell.angle_alpha   90.00
_cell.angle_beta   90.00
_cell.angle_gamma   90.00
#
_symmetry.space_group_name_H-M   'P 1'
#
loop_
_entity.id
_entity.type
_entity.pdbx_description
1 polymer ?
#
loop_
_entity_poly.entity_id
_entity_poly.type
_entity_poly.pdbx_seq_one_letter_code
_entity_poly.pdbx_strand_id
1 'polypeptide(L)' 'QLKSIGADLEIGQKIEFIPAYVCTTINLHDYIHVIKNNEYVGKWQIFARGKNY' A
#
# COMPACT_ATOMS: atom_id res chain seq x y z
N GLN A 1 -7.28 28.27 0.24
CA GLN A 1 -7.86 27.49 -0.87
C GLN A 1 -7.26 26.10 -0.83
N LEU A 2 -8.07 25.06 -0.62
CA LEU A 2 -7.58 23.67 -0.67
C LEU A 2 -7.33 23.33 -2.14
N LYS A 3 -6.07 23.06 -2.50
CA LYS A 3 -5.69 22.61 -3.84
C LYS A 3 -6.47 21.31 -4.13
N SER A 4 -7.25 21.27 -5.20
CA SER A 4 -7.90 20.02 -5.61
C SER A 4 -6.81 19.03 -6.01
N ILE A 5 -6.78 17.88 -5.35
CA ILE A 5 -5.76 16.83 -5.58
C ILE A 5 -5.88 16.23 -6.99
N GLY A 6 -6.99 16.47 -7.70
CA GLY A 6 -7.27 15.86 -9.00
C GLY A 6 -6.92 16.67 -10.25
N ALA A 7 -6.52 17.95 -10.14
CA ALA A 7 -6.29 18.77 -11.34
C ALA A 7 -4.97 18.46 -12.07
N ASP A 8 -3.99 17.85 -11.38
CA ASP A 8 -2.64 17.62 -11.88
C ASP A 8 -2.27 16.12 -11.96
N LEU A 9 -3.25 15.20 -11.91
CA LEU A 9 -2.98 13.76 -12.00
C LEU A 9 -2.98 13.28 -13.45
N GLU A 10 -1.92 12.55 -13.82
CA GLU A 10 -1.78 11.97 -15.15
C GLU A 10 -2.12 10.47 -15.18
N ILE A 11 -2.56 9.98 -16.33
CA ILE A 11 -2.82 8.54 -16.52
C ILE A 11 -1.50 7.76 -16.32
N GLY A 12 -1.52 6.78 -15.43
CA GLY A 12 -0.34 5.97 -15.10
C GLY A 12 0.49 6.51 -13.94
N GLN A 13 0.17 7.70 -13.42
CA GLN A 13 0.80 8.23 -12.22
C GLN A 13 0.54 7.31 -11.02
N LYS A 14 1.61 6.94 -10.33
CA LYS A 14 1.54 6.20 -9.06
C LYS A 14 1.52 7.19 -7.90
N ILE A 15 0.62 6.95 -6.95
CA ILE A 15 0.52 7.73 -5.73
C ILE A 15 0.84 6.84 -4.54
N GLU A 16 1.57 7.38 -3.57
CA GLU A 16 1.73 6.73 -2.27
C GLU A 16 0.49 7.02 -1.43
N PHE A 17 -0.10 5.98 -0.86
CA PHE A 17 -1.27 6.10 -0.02
C PHE A 17 -0.98 5.50 1.36
N ILE A 18 -1.17 6.30 2.40
CA ILE A 18 -1.03 5.85 3.79
C ILE A 18 -2.40 5.33 4.25
N PRO A 19 -2.53 4.04 4.60
CA PRO A 19 -3.80 3.49 5.04
C PRO A 19 -4.22 4.10 6.39
N ALA A 20 -5.52 4.34 6.55
CA ALA A 20 -6.07 4.87 7.81
C ALA A 20 -5.97 3.86 8.97
N TYR A 21 -6.16 2.57 8.68
CA TYR A 21 -6.09 1.49 9.67
C TYR A 21 -5.23 0.34 9.13
N VAL A 22 -4.02 0.21 9.66
CA VAL A 22 -3.04 -0.76 9.15
C VAL A 22 -3.47 -2.22 9.30
N CYS A 23 -4.14 -2.58 10.40
CA CYS A 23 -4.49 -3.96 10.71
C CYS A 23 -5.48 -4.56 9.71
N THR A 24 -6.52 -3.80 9.35
CA THR A 24 -7.52 -4.24 8.37
C THR A 24 -6.94 -4.26 6.97
N THR A 25 -6.13 -3.26 6.60
CA THR A 25 -5.43 -3.26 5.29
C THR A 25 -4.53 -4.48 5.13
N ILE A 26 -3.64 -4.76 6.08
CA ILE A 26 -2.73 -5.91 5.99
C ILE A 26 -3.51 -7.23 5.85
N ASN A 27 -4.63 -7.39 6.55
CA ASN A 27 -5.42 -8.62 6.45
C ASN A 27 -6.13 -8.84 5.09
N LEU A 28 -6.17 -7.82 4.22
CA LEU A 28 -6.72 -7.91 2.87
C LEU A 28 -5.69 -8.35 1.82
N HIS A 29 -4.40 -8.41 2.15
CA HIS A 29 -3.33 -8.72 1.20
C HIS A 29 -2.59 -10.01 1.58
N ASP A 30 -2.16 -10.80 0.59
CA ASP A 30 -1.35 -12.00 0.81
C ASP A 30 0.15 -11.71 1.04
N TYR A 31 0.63 -10.57 0.52
CA TYR A 31 2.04 -10.20 0.57
C TYR A 31 2.24 -8.72 0.87
N ILE A 32 3.39 -8.39 1.46
CA ILE A 32 3.93 -7.03 1.58
C ILE A 32 5.12 -6.92 0.64
N HIS A 33 5.13 -5.91 -0.23
CA HIS A 33 6.28 -5.60 -1.08
C HIS A 33 7.25 -4.71 -0.31
N VAL A 34 8.52 -5.09 -0.26
CA VAL A 34 9.55 -4.40 0.53
C VAL A 34 10.41 -3.56 -0.40
N ILE A 35 10.52 -2.27 -0.09
CA ILE A 35 11.36 -1.31 -0.80
C ILE A 35 12.48 -0.85 0.15
N LYS A 36 13.71 -0.79 -0.35
CA LYS A 36 14.86 -0.23 0.36
C LYS A 36 15.65 0.64 -0.60
N ASN A 37 15.99 1.86 -0.21
CA ASN A 37 16.71 2.83 -1.07
C ASN A 37 16.05 3.01 -2.45
N ASN A 38 14.71 3.10 -2.49
CA ASN A 38 13.92 3.15 -3.73
C ASN A 38 14.00 1.90 -4.63
N GLU A 39 14.58 0.80 -4.18
CA GLU A 39 14.66 -0.46 -4.93
C GLU A 39 13.77 -1.54 -4.33
N TYR A 40 13.12 -2.32 -5.18
CA TYR A 40 12.35 -3.49 -4.76
C TYR A 40 13.31 -4.61 -4.34
N VAL A 41 13.25 -4.99 -3.08
CA VAL A 41 14.14 -6.02 -2.51
C VAL A 41 13.46 -7.36 -2.28
N GLY A 42 12.13 -7.43 -2.43
CA GLY A 42 11.39 -8.68 -2.34
C GLY A 42 9.97 -8.51 -1.81
N LYS A 43 9.31 -9.65 -1.60
CA LYS A 43 7.97 -9.71 -0.99
C LYS A 43 7.97 -10.64 0.21
N TRP A 44 7.24 -10.26 1.25
CA TRP A 44 7.02 -11.07 2.45
C TRP A 44 5.59 -11.58 2.47
N GLN A 45 5.41 -12.87 2.76
CA GLN A 45 4.09 -13.47 2.88
C GLN A 45 3.45 -13.10 4.22
N ILE A 46 2.15 -12.76 4.19
CA ILE A 46 1.36 -12.53 5.40
C ILE A 46 0.78 -13.87 5.85
N PHE A 47 1.58 -14.64 6.61
CA PHE A 47 1.23 -16.01 7.01
C PHE A 47 -0.05 -16.13 7.85
N ALA A 48 -0.43 -15.06 8.55
CA ALA A 48 -1.61 -15.04 9.41
C ALA A 48 -2.85 -14.41 8.75
N ARG A 49 -2.79 -14.07 7.46
CA ARG A 49 -3.93 -13.45 6.76
C ARG A 49 -5.17 -14.32 6.91
N GLY A 50 -6.27 -13.72 7.34
CA GLY A 50 -7.57 -14.38 7.49
C GLY A 50 -7.64 -15.41 8.61
N LYS A 51 -6.63 -15.51 9.50
CA LYS A 51 -6.69 -16.41 10.65
C LYS A 51 -7.51 -15.76 11.78
N ASN A 52 -8.76 -16.18 11.89
CA ASN A 52 -9.74 -15.68 12.86
C ASN A 52 -10.59 -16.81 13.49
N TYR A 53 -10.10 -18.04 13.41
CA TYR A 53 -10.72 -19.24 13.96
C TYR A 53 -10.38 -19.46 15.43
#